data_AF-A0A3Q8TY03-F1
#
_entry.id   AF-A0A3Q8TY03-F1
#
_cell.length_a   1.000
_cell.length_b   1.000
_cell.length_c   1.000
_cell.angle_alpha   90.00
_cell.angle_beta   90.00
_cell.angle_gamma   90.00
#
_symmetry.space_group_name_H-M   'P 1'
#
loop_
_entity.id
_entity.type
_entity.pdbx_description
1 polymer ?
#
loop_
_entity_poly.entity_id
_entity_poly.type
_entity_poly.pdbx_seq_one_letter_code
_entity_poly.pdbx_strand_id
1 'polypeptide(L)'
;MKMTQWIMPVLLSLMFQANAMAKDVVLTAHVAADGSVLRQWPEWISKVERQSQPDYFTQYKLKFNPRIVHQDPGYCSVQPIDASSHDSLMHGQAKVIGKPLAEQVTVMTQLVDKKGPSGDNSLEFLVMCTR
;
A
#
# COMPACT_ATOMS: atom_id res chain seq x y z
N MET A 1 -31.94 -37.48 -36.05
CA MET A 1 -31.96 -36.64 -34.83
C MET A 1 -30.85 -37.09 -33.88
N LYS A 2 -29.65 -36.48 -33.96
CA LYS A 2 -28.53 -36.71 -33.02
C LYS A 2 -27.90 -35.39 -32.54
N MET A 3 -28.50 -34.25 -32.90
CA MET A 3 -27.94 -32.92 -32.67
C MET A 3 -28.28 -32.37 -31.28
N THR A 4 -29.35 -32.85 -30.65
CA THR A 4 -29.81 -32.43 -29.32
C THR A 4 -28.98 -32.97 -28.17
N GLN A 5 -28.26 -34.09 -28.36
CA GLN A 5 -27.53 -34.77 -27.30
C GLN A 5 -26.19 -34.11 -26.95
N TRP A 6 -25.68 -33.23 -27.82
CA TRP A 6 -24.43 -32.49 -27.62
C TRP A 6 -24.64 -31.04 -27.14
N ILE A 7 -25.88 -30.54 -27.18
CA ILE A 7 -26.20 -29.16 -26.76
C ILE A 7 -26.21 -29.05 -25.22
N MET A 8 -26.65 -30.10 -24.53
CA MET A 8 -26.75 -30.13 -23.06
C MET A 8 -25.40 -29.98 -22.34
N PRO A 9 -24.32 -30.71 -22.70
CA PRO A 9 -23.02 -30.54 -22.03
C PRO A 9 -22.33 -29.21 -22.37
N VAL A 10 -22.58 -28.65 -23.56
CA VAL A 10 -22.02 -27.34 -23.97
C VAL A 10 -22.69 -26.18 -23.22
N LEU A 11 -24.00 -26.25 -22.96
CA LEU A 11 -24.69 -25.27 -22.14
C LEU A 11 -24.27 -25.33 -20.66
N LEU A 12 -23.98 -26.53 -20.14
CA LEU A 12 -23.46 -26.67 -18.77
C LEU A 12 -22.05 -26.10 -18.61
N SER A 13 -21.16 -26.25 -19.58
CA SER A 13 -19.78 -25.73 -19.48
C SER A 13 -19.71 -24.20 -19.55
N LEU A 14 -20.62 -23.56 -20.27
CA LEU A 14 -20.74 -22.09 -20.32
C LEU A 14 -21.19 -21.48 -18.97
N MET A 15 -21.94 -22.21 -18.15
CA MET A 15 -22.38 -21.73 -16.82
C MET A 15 -21.23 -21.64 -15.80
N PHE A 16 -20.13 -22.37 -16.00
CA PHE A 16 -18.97 -22.34 -15.09
C PHE A 16 -17.95 -21.23 -15.41
N GLN A 17 -18.14 -20.46 -16.48
CA GLN A 17 -17.18 -19.40 -16.86
C GLN A 17 -17.41 -18.05 -16.15
N ALA A 18 -18.42 -17.94 -15.27
CA ALA A 18 -18.87 -16.64 -14.77
C ALA A 18 -18.17 -16.11 -13.50
N ASN A 19 -17.29 -16.85 -12.83
CA ASN A 19 -16.80 -16.42 -11.51
C ASN A 19 -15.29 -16.62 -11.33
N ALA A 20 -14.48 -15.80 -11.99
CA ALA A 20 -13.08 -15.63 -11.60
C ALA A 20 -12.54 -14.20 -11.84
N MET A 21 -13.43 -13.19 -11.93
CA MET A 21 -12.99 -11.80 -11.78
C MET A 21 -12.90 -11.50 -10.28
N ALA A 22 -11.80 -11.92 -9.66
CA ALA A 22 -11.44 -11.40 -8.34
C ALA A 22 -11.25 -9.89 -8.50
N LYS A 23 -12.15 -9.10 -7.92
CA LYS A 23 -12.04 -7.64 -7.95
C LYS A 23 -10.75 -7.26 -7.22
N ASP A 24 -9.83 -6.60 -7.92
CA ASP A 24 -8.58 -6.14 -7.30
C ASP A 24 -8.91 -5.27 -6.09
N VAL A 25 -8.38 -5.66 -4.94
CA VAL A 25 -8.59 -4.95 -3.68
C VAL A 25 -7.59 -3.80 -3.65
N VAL A 26 -8.09 -2.58 -3.84
CA VAL A 26 -7.29 -1.35 -3.73
C VAL A 26 -7.39 -0.83 -2.30
N LEU A 27 -6.23 -0.73 -1.65
CA LEU A 27 -6.05 -0.21 -0.32
C LEU A 27 -5.34 1.14 -0.42
N THR A 28 -5.89 2.19 0.15
CA THR A 28 -5.27 3.53 0.14
C THR A 28 -5.20 4.09 1.54
N ALA A 29 -4.14 4.83 1.85
CA ALA A 29 -4.05 5.59 3.08
C ALA A 29 -3.23 6.87 2.92
N HIS A 30 -3.55 7.82 3.76
CA HIS A 30 -2.82 9.04 4.00
C HIS A 30 -2.27 8.96 5.43
N VAL A 31 -0.94 8.98 5.56
CA VAL A 31 -0.23 8.90 6.83
C VAL A 31 0.58 10.18 7.03
N ALA A 32 0.38 10.84 8.17
CA ALA A 32 1.13 12.04 8.55
C ALA A 32 2.57 11.70 8.97
N ALA A 33 3.42 12.73 9.04
CA ALA A 33 4.83 12.60 9.45
C ALA A 33 5.00 12.05 10.89
N ASP A 34 4.02 12.21 11.76
CA ASP A 34 4.05 11.63 13.12
C ASP A 34 3.62 10.16 13.17
N GLY A 35 3.13 9.62 12.05
CA GLY A 35 2.61 8.26 11.91
C GLY A 35 1.10 8.13 12.12
N SER A 36 0.36 9.22 12.35
CA SER A 36 -1.09 9.19 12.41
C SER A 36 -1.71 8.89 11.03
N VAL A 37 -2.75 8.05 11.00
CA VAL A 37 -3.49 7.76 9.75
C VAL A 37 -4.61 8.80 9.62
N LEU A 38 -4.43 9.76 8.72
CA LEU A 38 -5.37 10.86 8.52
C LEU A 38 -6.60 10.42 7.73
N ARG A 39 -6.40 9.50 6.77
CA ARG A 39 -7.47 8.91 5.97
C ARG A 39 -7.05 7.55 5.45
N GLN A 40 -7.99 6.63 5.32
CA GLN A 40 -7.76 5.38 4.63
C GLN A 40 -9.04 4.85 4.03
N TRP A 41 -8.90 4.04 2.98
CA TRP A 41 -10.01 3.27 2.42
C TRP A 41 -9.51 1.93 1.88
N PRO A 42 -10.11 0.80 2.30
CA PRO A 42 -10.95 0.62 3.51
C PRO A 42 -10.18 0.94 4.81
N GLU A 43 -10.69 0.59 6.00
CA GLU A 43 -9.91 0.68 7.25
C GLU A 43 -8.92 -0.51 7.39
N TRP A 44 -7.92 -0.55 6.51
CA TRP A 44 -6.97 -1.66 6.37
C TRP A 44 -5.71 -1.53 7.24
N ILE A 45 -5.38 -0.34 7.76
CA ILE A 45 -4.28 -0.10 8.68
C ILE A 45 -4.84 -0.08 10.10
N SER A 46 -4.34 -0.99 10.95
CA SER A 46 -4.71 -1.10 12.36
C SER A 46 -3.78 -0.30 13.28
N LYS A 47 -2.51 -0.18 12.91
CA LYS A 47 -1.49 0.53 13.70
C LYS A 47 -0.35 0.99 12.79
N VAL A 48 0.26 2.13 13.13
CA VAL A 48 1.52 2.58 12.53
C VAL A 48 2.60 2.57 13.62
N GLU A 49 3.71 1.88 13.34
CA GLU A 49 4.90 1.91 14.19
C GLU A 49 5.95 2.79 13.50
N ARG A 50 6.17 3.99 14.06
CA ARG A 50 7.15 4.95 13.56
C ARG A 50 8.47 4.78 14.31
N GLN A 51 9.56 4.66 13.56
CA GLN A 51 10.93 4.67 14.07
C GLN A 51 11.73 5.73 13.32
N SER A 52 12.04 6.82 14.00
CA SER A 52 12.85 7.91 13.45
C SER A 52 14.31 7.71 13.80
N GLN A 53 15.18 7.77 12.80
CA GLN A 53 16.63 7.86 12.98
C GLN A 53 17.10 9.22 12.46
N PRO A 54 17.56 10.12 13.35
CA PRO A 54 18.09 11.41 12.94
C PRO A 54 19.17 11.25 11.88
N ASP A 55 19.18 12.17 10.90
CA ASP A 55 20.17 12.24 9.82
C ASP A 55 20.21 11.01 8.89
N TYR A 56 19.24 10.10 8.99
CA TYR A 56 19.16 8.91 8.15
C TYR A 56 17.78 8.76 7.51
N PHE A 57 16.94 7.84 7.99
CA PHE A 57 15.57 7.66 7.52
C PHE A 57 14.58 7.62 8.68
N THR A 58 13.32 7.89 8.36
CA THR A 58 12.20 7.53 9.23
C THR A 58 11.49 6.33 8.63
N GLN A 59 11.32 5.27 9.43
CA GLN A 59 10.62 4.06 9.03
C GLN A 59 9.22 4.03 9.64
N TYR A 60 8.22 3.71 8.83
CA TYR A 60 6.83 3.50 9.21
C TYR A 60 6.45 2.07 8.86
N LYS A 61 6.11 1.28 9.88
CA LYS A 61 5.55 -0.06 9.69
C LYS A 61 4.04 0.02 9.86
N LEU A 62 3.32 -0.11 8.75
CA LEU A 62 1.87 -0.07 8.70
C LEU A 62 1.37 -1.49 8.94
N LYS A 63 0.84 -1.76 10.14
CA LYS A 63 0.24 -3.04 10.50
C LYS A 63 -1.15 -3.13 9.91
N PHE A 64 -1.47 -4.27 9.31
CA PHE A 64 -2.75 -4.46 8.64
C PHE A 64 -3.83 -4.94 9.60
N ASN A 65 -5.07 -4.67 9.22
CA ASN A 65 -6.25 -5.23 9.84
C ASN A 65 -6.50 -6.62 9.22
N PRO A 66 -6.33 -7.72 9.99
CA PRO A 66 -6.44 -9.08 9.46
C PRO A 66 -7.87 -9.45 9.03
N ARG A 67 -8.87 -8.62 9.36
CA ARG A 67 -10.24 -8.77 8.87
C ARG A 67 -10.45 -8.23 7.45
N ILE A 68 -9.51 -7.44 6.95
CA ILE A 68 -9.58 -6.77 5.65
C ILE A 68 -8.51 -7.30 4.71
N VAL A 69 -7.28 -7.43 5.21
CA VAL A 69 -6.15 -7.95 4.44
C VAL A 69 -5.88 -9.38 4.88
N HIS A 70 -6.12 -10.33 3.98
CA HIS A 70 -6.02 -11.76 4.25
C HIS A 70 -4.82 -12.43 3.56
N GLN A 71 -4.11 -11.70 2.72
CA GLN A 71 -2.96 -12.19 1.97
C GLN A 71 -2.01 -11.06 1.61
N ASP A 72 -0.79 -11.43 1.21
CA ASP A 72 0.21 -10.50 0.72
C ASP A 72 -0.36 -9.63 -0.42
N PRO A 73 -0.27 -8.30 -0.33
CA PRO A 73 -0.47 -7.43 -1.49
C PRO A 73 0.53 -7.78 -2.59
N GLY A 74 0.07 -7.82 -3.84
CA GLY A 74 0.94 -8.03 -5.00
C GLY A 74 1.83 -6.83 -5.27
N TYR A 75 1.37 -5.62 -4.92
CA TYR A 75 2.09 -4.38 -5.14
C TYR A 75 1.70 -3.30 -4.13
N CYS A 76 2.68 -2.48 -3.73
CA CYS A 76 2.44 -1.25 -2.99
C CYS A 76 3.31 -0.13 -3.54
N SER A 77 2.75 1.07 -3.62
CA SER A 77 3.44 2.31 -3.97
C SER A 77 3.21 3.36 -2.90
N VAL A 78 4.17 4.27 -2.77
CA VAL A 78 4.11 5.38 -1.82
C VAL A 78 4.60 6.65 -2.51
N GLN A 79 3.98 7.77 -2.16
CA GLN A 79 4.37 9.10 -2.64
C GLN A 79 4.45 10.04 -1.43
N PRO A 80 5.60 10.69 -1.17
CA PRO A 80 5.64 11.78 -0.22
C PRO A 80 4.82 12.96 -0.74
N ILE A 81 4.05 13.59 0.14
CA ILE A 81 3.24 14.77 -0.16
C ILE A 81 3.51 15.93 0.80
N ASP A 82 4.51 15.77 1.67
CA ASP A 82 4.85 16.74 2.70
C ASP A 82 5.34 18.06 2.12
N ALA A 83 4.53 19.10 2.31
CA ALA A 83 4.82 20.47 1.88
C ALA A 83 5.17 21.40 3.06
N SER A 84 5.48 20.85 4.23
CA SER A 84 5.73 21.64 5.45
C SER A 84 6.98 22.52 5.38
N SER A 85 7.93 22.18 4.51
CA SER A 85 9.17 22.95 4.30
C SER A 85 9.66 22.87 2.86
N HIS A 86 10.51 23.82 2.47
CA HIS A 86 11.19 23.79 1.17
C HIS A 86 12.03 22.52 1.01
N ASP A 87 12.69 22.08 2.08
CA ASP A 87 13.49 20.87 2.08
C ASP A 87 12.61 19.63 1.84
N SER A 88 11.48 19.51 2.54
CA SER A 88 10.52 18.42 2.34
C SER A 88 10.04 18.34 0.90
N LEU A 89 9.75 19.51 0.29
CA LEU A 89 9.28 19.60 -1.09
C LEU A 89 10.33 19.20 -2.13
N MET A 90 11.58 19.65 -1.96
CA MET A 90 12.62 19.48 -2.97
C MET A 90 13.40 18.17 -2.80
N HIS A 91 13.52 17.70 -1.57
CA HIS A 91 14.41 16.61 -1.17
C HIS A 91 13.66 15.40 -0.61
N GLY A 92 12.35 15.51 -0.35
CA GLY A 92 11.56 14.45 0.24
C GLY A 92 11.39 13.25 -0.68
N GLN A 93 11.74 12.07 -0.17
CA GLN A 93 11.54 10.79 -0.82
C GLN A 93 10.81 9.84 0.13
N ALA A 94 9.94 9.00 -0.42
CA ALA A 94 9.35 7.88 0.29
C ALA A 94 9.46 6.62 -0.56
N LYS A 95 9.65 5.46 0.09
CA LYS A 95 9.76 4.18 -0.60
C LYS A 95 9.14 3.06 0.22
N VAL A 96 8.44 2.14 -0.44
CA VAL A 96 8.06 0.85 0.15
C VAL A 96 9.30 -0.04 0.19
N ILE A 97 9.63 -0.56 1.37
CA ILE A 97 10.83 -1.36 1.59
C ILE A 97 10.47 -2.81 1.85
N GLY A 98 11.12 -3.70 1.12
CA GLY A 98 10.86 -5.13 1.16
C GLY A 98 9.56 -5.52 0.45
N LYS A 99 9.20 -6.80 0.59
CA LYS A 99 7.95 -7.34 0.06
C LYS A 99 6.79 -6.98 1.00
N PRO A 100 5.64 -6.47 0.49
CA PRO A 100 4.42 -6.37 1.29
C PRO A 100 3.97 -7.74 1.79
N LEU A 101 3.59 -7.82 3.06
CA LEU A 101 3.11 -9.05 3.70
C LEU A 101 1.66 -8.88 4.13
N ALA A 102 0.93 -9.98 4.30
CA ALA A 102 -0.44 -9.97 4.79
C ALA A 102 -0.61 -9.23 6.13
N GLU A 103 0.44 -9.14 6.95
CA GLU A 103 0.40 -8.48 8.25
C GLU A 103 0.87 -7.03 8.23
N GLN A 104 1.66 -6.62 7.22
CA GLN A 104 2.26 -5.30 7.19
C GLN A 104 2.89 -4.89 5.85
N VAL A 105 3.06 -3.58 5.68
CA VAL A 105 4.04 -2.98 4.76
C VAL A 105 4.94 -2.01 5.50
N THR A 106 6.19 -1.89 5.04
CA THR A 106 7.15 -0.93 5.59
C THR A 106 7.38 0.18 4.57
N VAL A 107 7.23 1.42 5.00
CA VAL A 107 7.57 2.63 4.26
C VAL A 107 8.78 3.28 4.93
N MET A 108 9.73 3.75 4.14
CA MET A 108 10.79 4.64 4.61
C MET A 108 10.67 6.00 3.95
N THR A 109 10.91 7.06 4.73
CA THR A 109 11.02 8.43 4.25
C THR A 109 12.42 8.97 4.53
N GLN A 110 12.91 9.82 3.64
CA GLN A 110 14.22 10.43 3.74
C GLN A 110 14.26 11.76 2.99
N LEU A 111 15.04 12.72 3.48
CA LEU A 111 15.48 13.88 2.72
C LEU A 111 16.81 13.55 2.02
N VAL A 112 16.80 13.50 0.69
CA VAL A 112 17.98 13.17 -0.13
C VAL A 112 18.60 14.42 -0.74
N ASP A 113 19.88 14.37 -1.10
CA ASP A 113 20.58 15.48 -1.78
C ASP A 113 20.59 16.82 -1.01
N LYS A 114 20.34 16.80 0.30
CA LYS A 114 20.56 17.96 1.17
C LYS A 114 22.05 18.22 1.39
N LYS A 115 22.42 19.49 1.44
CA LYS A 115 23.75 19.91 1.88
C LYS A 115 23.83 19.86 3.40
N GLY A 116 24.48 18.82 3.94
CA GLY A 116 24.66 18.62 5.38
C GLY A 116 23.70 17.57 5.97
N PRO A 117 23.63 17.45 7.32
CA PRO A 117 22.76 16.48 7.98
C PRO A 117 21.28 16.73 7.65
N SER A 118 20.51 15.66 7.41
CA SER A 118 19.10 15.78 7.01
C SER A 118 18.17 16.15 8.16
N GLY A 119 18.56 15.91 9.42
CA GLY A 119 17.75 16.19 10.60
C GLY A 119 16.60 15.18 10.75
N ASP A 120 15.38 15.70 10.93
CA ASP A 120 14.18 14.87 10.92
C ASP A 120 13.78 14.52 9.48
N ASN A 121 13.70 13.21 9.22
CA ASN A 121 13.39 12.65 7.90
C ASN A 121 11.93 12.20 7.80
N SER A 122 11.10 12.56 8.78
CA SER A 122 9.69 12.23 8.82
C SER A 122 8.92 13.04 7.80
N LEU A 123 8.20 12.37 6.90
CA LEU A 123 7.38 13.01 5.87
C LEU A 123 5.95 12.46 5.93
N GLU A 124 5.00 13.33 5.62
CA GLU A 124 3.62 12.96 5.24
C GLU A 124 3.59 12.28 3.86
N PHE A 125 2.82 11.20 3.72
CA PHE A 125 2.75 10.42 2.49
C PHE A 125 1.38 9.79 2.21
N LEU A 126 1.14 9.52 0.93
CA LEU A 126 0.08 8.64 0.45
C LEU A 126 0.65 7.27 0.12
N VAL A 127 -0.06 6.21 0.51
CA VAL A 127 0.29 4.82 0.18
C VAL A 127 -0.90 4.14 -0.47
N MET A 128 -0.62 3.37 -1.52
CA MET A 128 -1.59 2.52 -2.19
C MET A 128 -1.04 1.11 -2.29
N CYS A 129 -1.83 0.11 -1.92
CA CYS A 129 -1.53 -1.29 -2.14
C CYS A 129 -2.64 -1.93 -2.98
N THR A 130 -2.27 -2.86 -3.85
CA THR A 130 -3.20 -3.72 -4.57
C THR A 130 -2.83 -5.18 -4.35
N ARG A 131 -3.87 -6.01 -4.38
CA ARG A 131 -3.72 -7.44 -4.59
C ARG A 131 -3.35 -7.73 -6.03
#